data_AF-A0A1V5WWI6-F1
#
_entry.id   AF-A0A1V5WWI6-F1
#
_cell.length_a   1.000
_cell.length_b   1.000
_cell.length_c   1.000
_cell.angle_alpha   90.00
_cell.angle_beta   90.00
_cell.angle_gamma   90.00
#
_symmetry.space_group_name_H-M   'P 1'
#
loop_
_entity.id
_entity.type
_entity.pdbx_description
1 polymer ?
#
loop_
_entity_poly.entity_id
_entity_poly.type
_entity_poly.pdbx_seq_one_letter_code
_entity_poly.pdbx_strand_id
1 'polypeptide(L)'
;MGVYDAINKNMYLYVDGVLEGSSLNIGVTSYNTMRSPWTVGTATPYYPHGNMSGLIDDVRIYNYALSPAEVNQVYDLGINSLNEINGLCGSSNGSSYYSIPTENLCSFGAPSVVSGVGPWTWTCAGTSASVSCSANKSVDGECGTANKEFYATTTGYGSSTFCSVGSSSPTSPTFPTSGNPVSWQCNGINGGSIVTCNASKLSSVCISGGGLTCSESIDGLYTINKYTLAGTTTGTSTWTPPAEVTQVEYLVVAGGGGGGGRAGGGGAGGYRAGLGFTLSDNNPVTVVVGAGGAGGEVSGGSGKNSTFSTITSIGGGGGGGFGRNGLNGGSGGGAGDNYQTVQPLGGNGTSGQGNNGGSSYGPINIPRNTGGGGGAGGNGLGGAQAPNGGPGLSSSITGTSHFYAAGGGGGGGGADATNYGIGIGGSSIGGSGGDGTILPTNGANHTGSGGGGGGYNFSIPANQFGGFGGSGIVIIRYLTPQ
;
A
#
# COMPACT_ATOMS: atom_id res chain seq x y z
N MET A 1 23.20 75.13 40.88
CA MET A 1 22.80 74.94 42.29
C MET A 1 23.53 75.94 43.18
N GLY A 2 22.82 76.71 44.00
CA GLY A 2 23.43 77.59 45.01
C GLY A 2 23.45 76.92 46.38
N VAL A 3 24.56 77.03 47.12
CA VAL A 3 24.72 76.49 48.47
C VAL A 3 25.14 77.62 49.41
N TYR A 4 24.45 77.77 50.53
CA TYR A 4 24.82 78.70 51.60
C TYR A 4 25.21 77.92 52.86
N ASP A 5 26.47 78.05 53.27
CA ASP A 5 26.99 77.52 54.52
C ASP A 5 26.94 78.60 55.60
N ALA A 6 25.93 78.52 56.46
CA ALA A 6 25.72 79.48 57.54
C ALA A 6 26.79 79.41 58.65
N ILE A 7 27.47 78.26 58.81
CA ILE A 7 28.51 78.07 59.84
C ILE A 7 29.74 78.89 59.46
N ASN A 8 30.20 78.72 58.22
CA ASN A 8 31.40 79.39 57.71
C ASN A 8 31.09 80.74 57.03
N LYS A 9 29.81 81.11 56.90
CA LYS A 9 29.31 82.32 56.22
C LYS A 9 29.78 82.40 54.75
N ASN A 10 29.80 81.25 54.08
CA ASN A 10 30.23 81.14 52.69
C ASN A 10 29.04 80.82 51.78
N MET A 11 29.07 81.33 50.56
CA MET A 11 28.13 80.99 49.51
C MET A 11 28.87 80.44 48.30
N TYR A 12 28.33 79.38 47.71
CA TYR A 12 28.89 78.67 46.57
C TYR A 12 27.85 78.57 45.46
N LEU A 13 28.27 78.75 44.21
CA LEU A 13 27.45 78.53 43.04
C LEU A 13 28.08 77.43 42.19
N TYR A 14 27.31 76.37 41.96
CA TYR A 14 27.67 75.28 41.09
C TYR A 14 26.85 75.32 39.79
N VAL A 15 27.48 75.11 38.65
CA VAL A 15 26.82 74.91 37.35
C VAL A 15 27.31 73.58 36.80
N ASP A 16 26.40 72.74 36.31
CA ASP A 16 26.72 71.41 35.79
C ASP A 16 27.55 70.52 36.74
N GLY A 17 27.25 70.59 38.04
CA GLY A 17 27.98 69.85 39.09
C GLY A 17 29.33 70.45 39.50
N VAL A 18 29.83 71.45 38.77
CA VAL A 18 31.15 72.08 38.96
C VAL A 18 31.03 73.41 39.73
N LEU A 19 31.97 73.71 40.63
CA LEU A 19 32.00 74.98 41.37
C LEU A 19 32.45 76.13 40.43
N GLU A 20 31.54 77.04 40.14
CA GLU A 20 31.79 78.19 39.24
C GLU A 20 32.08 79.49 40.00
N GLY A 21 31.61 79.61 41.24
CA GLY A 21 31.79 80.83 42.00
C GLY A 21 31.65 80.62 43.50
N SER A 22 32.39 81.43 44.27
CA SER A 22 32.25 81.46 45.72
C SER A 22 32.39 82.88 46.27
N SER A 23 31.78 83.12 47.42
CA SER A 23 31.90 84.35 48.20
C SER A 23 32.05 83.98 49.66
N LEU A 24 33.09 84.53 50.30
CA LEU A 24 33.50 84.14 51.65
C LEU A 24 33.16 85.24 52.67
N ASN A 25 32.88 84.85 53.91
CA ASN A 25 32.61 85.77 55.02
C ASN A 25 31.48 86.78 54.74
N ILE A 26 30.38 86.31 54.16
CA ILE A 26 29.23 87.17 53.86
C ILE A 26 28.53 87.55 55.16
N GLY A 27 28.48 88.86 55.45
CA GLY A 27 27.75 89.42 56.58
C GLY A 27 26.25 89.41 56.32
N VAL A 28 25.59 88.26 56.55
CA VAL A 28 24.12 88.20 56.50
C VAL A 28 23.58 88.73 57.83
N THR A 29 23.07 89.97 57.85
CA THR A 29 22.62 90.66 59.07
C THR A 29 21.12 90.57 59.32
N SER A 30 20.33 89.94 58.43
CA SER A 30 18.93 89.59 58.68
C SER A 30 18.42 88.56 57.67
N TYR A 31 17.71 87.53 58.14
CA TYR A 31 16.80 86.77 57.29
C TYR A 31 15.63 87.70 57.01
N ASN A 32 15.47 88.11 55.75
CA ASN A 32 14.36 88.98 55.40
C ASN A 32 13.03 88.23 55.61
N THR A 33 12.27 88.57 56.65
CA THR A 33 10.96 87.96 56.97
C THR A 33 9.83 88.56 56.12
N MET A 34 10.13 89.19 54.98
CA MET A 34 9.09 89.63 54.05
C MET A 34 8.25 88.42 53.64
N ARG A 35 6.92 88.54 53.83
CA ARG A 35 5.86 87.57 53.50
C ARG A 35 5.71 87.31 51.99
N SER A 36 6.79 87.33 51.23
CA SER A 36 6.77 87.02 49.81
C SER A 36 6.71 85.50 49.62
N PRO A 37 5.80 84.98 48.77
CA PRO A 37 5.83 83.57 48.42
C PRO A 37 7.16 83.25 47.73
N TRP A 38 7.68 82.04 47.96
CA TRP A 38 8.78 81.52 47.18
C TRP A 38 8.35 81.38 45.73
N THR A 39 9.14 81.94 44.81
CA THR A 39 8.86 81.93 43.38
C THR A 39 9.94 81.20 42.62
N VAL A 40 9.55 80.50 41.55
CA VAL A 40 10.46 79.83 40.62
C VAL A 40 10.43 80.60 39.31
N GLY A 41 11.60 80.92 38.75
CA GLY A 41 11.73 81.66 37.49
C GLY A 41 11.52 83.18 37.58
N THR A 42 11.27 83.73 38.77
CA THR A 42 11.15 85.18 39.01
C THR A 42 11.65 85.54 40.42
N ALA A 43 12.26 86.73 40.57
CA ALA A 43 12.79 87.24 41.83
C ALA A 43 11.73 87.98 42.68
N THR A 44 10.67 88.54 42.07
CA THR A 44 9.55 89.14 42.80
C THR A 44 8.24 88.96 42.03
N PRO A 45 7.11 88.67 42.71
CA PRO A 45 5.80 88.62 42.05
C PRO A 45 5.23 90.02 41.72
N TYR A 46 5.84 91.10 42.22
CA TYR A 46 5.28 92.46 42.14
C TYR A 46 5.96 93.37 41.11
N TYR A 47 7.22 93.11 40.75
CA TYR A 47 7.97 93.90 39.76
C TYR A 47 8.75 92.97 38.83
N PRO A 48 8.23 92.68 37.61
CA PRO A 48 8.79 91.68 36.70
C PRO A 48 10.03 92.22 35.95
N HIS A 49 11.09 92.56 36.68
CA HIS A 49 12.41 92.80 36.11
C HIS A 49 13.32 91.60 36.45
N GLY A 50 13.88 90.94 35.43
CA GLY A 50 14.81 89.83 35.61
C GLY A 50 14.20 88.42 35.69
N ASN A 51 13.02 88.19 35.09
CA ASN A 51 12.45 86.84 34.99
C ASN A 51 13.30 85.94 34.09
N MET A 52 13.42 84.66 34.46
CA MET A 52 14.09 83.65 33.64
C MET A 52 13.21 83.30 32.44
N SER A 53 13.75 83.43 31.24
CA SER A 53 13.14 82.94 30.01
C SER A 53 13.66 81.53 29.73
N GLY A 54 12.82 80.52 29.94
CA GLY A 54 13.19 79.12 29.72
C GLY A 54 12.28 78.16 30.50
N LEU A 55 12.40 76.87 30.19
CA LEU A 55 11.78 75.81 30.99
C LEU A 55 12.60 75.60 32.27
N ILE A 56 11.90 75.36 33.38
CA ILE A 56 12.49 75.00 34.67
C ILE A 56 11.87 73.67 35.07
N ASP A 57 12.70 72.69 35.40
CA ASP A 57 12.29 71.37 35.85
C ASP A 57 13.11 70.94 37.07
N ASP A 58 12.58 70.00 37.85
CA ASP A 58 13.28 69.28 38.90
C ASP A 58 13.91 70.18 40.00
N VAL A 59 13.18 71.24 40.39
CA VAL A 59 13.63 72.20 41.41
C VAL A 59 13.66 71.56 42.80
N ARG A 60 14.85 71.53 43.42
CA ARG A 60 15.07 70.98 44.76
C ARG A 60 15.58 72.07 45.71
N ILE A 61 15.04 72.10 46.93
CA ILE A 61 15.46 72.99 48.01
C ILE A 61 15.84 72.12 49.21
N TYR A 62 17.04 72.34 49.74
CA TYR A 62 17.54 71.65 50.92
C TYR A 62 17.65 72.63 52.08
N ASN A 63 17.29 72.17 53.28
CA ASN A 63 17.41 72.95 54.51
C ASN A 63 18.78 72.78 55.19
N TYR A 64 19.77 72.25 54.46
CA TYR A 64 21.15 72.08 54.89
C TYR A 64 22.10 72.41 53.74
N ALA A 65 23.34 72.76 54.10
CA ALA A 65 24.38 73.02 53.11
C ALA A 65 24.88 71.69 52.53
N LEU A 66 24.72 71.51 51.22
CA LEU A 66 25.24 70.33 50.51
C LEU A 66 26.76 70.42 50.37
N SER A 67 27.44 69.29 50.56
CA SER A 67 28.85 69.13 50.21
C SER A 67 29.04 69.07 48.69
N PRO A 68 30.26 69.34 48.17
CA PRO A 68 30.53 69.22 46.73
C PRO A 68 30.23 67.82 46.14
N ALA A 69 30.36 66.75 46.95
CA ALA A 69 30.04 65.40 46.51
C ALA A 69 28.53 65.18 46.38
N GLU A 70 27.74 65.69 47.32
CA GLU A 70 26.28 65.61 47.27
C GLU A 70 25.70 66.45 46.11
N VAL A 71 26.30 67.61 45.82
CA VAL A 71 25.93 68.42 44.63
C VAL A 71 26.12 67.61 43.35
N ASN A 72 27.25 66.90 43.20
CA ASN A 72 27.49 66.03 42.05
C ASN A 72 26.49 64.87 41.97
N GLN A 73 26.20 64.21 43.10
CA GLN A 73 25.20 63.13 43.13
C GLN A 73 23.81 63.61 42.70
N VAL A 74 23.38 64.80 43.15
CA VAL A 74 22.08 65.36 42.78
C VAL A 74 22.03 65.76 41.29
N TYR A 75 23.15 66.21 40.73
CA TYR A 75 23.28 66.49 39.29
C TYR A 75 23.15 65.20 38.46
N ASP A 76 23.89 64.15 38.81
CA ASP A 76 23.83 62.85 38.13
C ASP A 76 22.43 62.22 38.19
N LEU A 77 21.72 62.38 39.33
CA LEU A 77 20.33 61.94 39.45
C LEU A 77 19.39 62.69 38.48
N GLY A 78 19.63 63.98 38.23
CA GLY A 78 18.84 64.78 37.29
C GLY A 78 19.12 64.47 35.82
N ILE A 79 20.32 64.00 35.46
CA ILE A 79 20.61 63.54 34.09
C ILE A 79 19.87 62.23 33.79
N ASN A 80 19.78 61.33 34.77
CA ASN A 80 19.24 59.99 34.59
C ASN A 80 17.70 59.94 34.53
N SER A 81 16.98 61.01 34.91
CA SER A 81 15.51 61.08 34.86
C SER A 81 14.93 61.26 33.45
N LEU A 82 15.76 61.52 32.42
CA LEU A 82 15.32 61.73 31.03
C LEU A 82 15.42 60.49 30.12
N ASN A 83 15.96 59.36 30.59
CA ASN A 83 16.14 58.16 29.77
C ASN A 83 15.06 57.08 30.04
N GLU A 84 13.81 57.37 29.68
CA GLU A 84 12.78 56.34 29.49
C GLU A 84 13.08 55.57 28.18
N ILE A 85 13.68 54.38 28.28
CA ILE A 85 14.00 53.54 27.13
C ILE A 85 13.13 52.28 27.23
N ASN A 86 12.25 52.09 26.25
CA ASN A 86 11.48 50.85 26.11
C ASN A 86 12.41 49.70 25.71
N GLY A 87 12.13 48.48 26.20
CA GLY A 87 12.83 47.29 25.74
C GLY A 87 12.64 47.09 24.22
N LEU A 88 13.69 46.63 23.53
CA LEU A 88 13.65 46.38 22.09
C LEU A 88 14.25 45.02 21.78
N CYS A 89 13.51 44.23 21.00
CA CYS A 89 13.97 42.93 20.53
C CYS A 89 15.24 43.07 19.68
N GLY A 90 16.17 42.13 19.86
CA GLY A 90 17.36 42.01 19.02
C GLY A 90 17.08 41.26 17.71
N SER A 91 18.12 41.02 16.93
CA SER A 91 18.02 40.37 15.60
C SER A 91 17.58 38.90 15.65
N SER A 92 17.66 38.25 16.81
CA SER A 92 17.12 36.89 16.97
C SER A 92 15.59 36.85 16.96
N ASN A 93 14.90 37.97 17.17
CA ASN A 93 13.45 38.02 17.12
C ASN A 93 12.91 37.85 15.70
N GLY A 94 11.99 36.90 15.52
CA GLY A 94 11.43 36.49 14.22
C GLY A 94 12.32 35.54 13.41
N SER A 95 13.56 35.29 13.85
CA SER A 95 14.50 34.38 13.19
C SER A 95 14.23 32.90 13.53
N SER A 96 14.86 31.98 12.80
CA SER A 96 14.71 30.53 13.01
C SER A 96 16.06 29.87 13.31
N TYR A 97 16.09 28.96 14.28
CA TYR A 97 17.31 28.28 14.74
C TYR A 97 17.06 26.81 15.11
N TYR A 98 18.08 25.96 15.04
CA TYR A 98 18.01 24.56 15.49
C TYR A 98 18.10 24.41 17.01
N SER A 99 18.76 25.35 17.68
CA SER A 99 18.93 25.40 19.13
C SER A 99 18.45 26.74 19.69
N ILE A 100 18.21 26.77 21.00
CA ILE A 100 17.78 27.98 21.70
C ILE A 100 18.77 29.13 21.43
N PRO A 101 18.30 30.32 21.00
CA PRO A 101 19.20 31.44 20.78
C PRO A 101 19.74 31.96 22.11
N THR A 102 21.05 32.23 22.18
CA THR A 102 21.72 32.73 23.39
C THR A 102 22.32 34.13 23.21
N GLU A 103 22.32 34.64 21.99
CA GLU A 103 22.93 35.92 21.62
C GLU A 103 21.91 36.78 20.87
N ASN A 104 22.17 38.09 20.79
CA ASN A 104 21.34 39.05 20.04
C ASN A 104 19.84 39.01 20.40
N LEU A 105 19.53 38.68 21.65
CA LEU A 105 18.16 38.54 22.16
C LEU A 105 17.48 39.92 22.32
N CYS A 106 18.19 40.89 22.87
CA CYS A 106 17.71 42.26 23.05
C CYS A 106 18.70 43.24 22.41
N SER A 107 18.19 44.18 21.62
CA SER A 107 18.98 45.32 21.15
C SER A 107 19.01 46.44 22.20
N PHE A 108 17.94 46.55 23.00
CA PHE A 108 17.88 47.39 24.19
C PHE A 108 17.13 46.70 25.32
N GLY A 109 17.62 46.86 26.56
CA GLY A 109 17.10 46.21 27.75
C GLY A 109 17.74 44.85 28.04
N ALA A 110 17.58 44.36 29.27
CA ALA A 110 18.14 43.07 29.68
C ALA A 110 17.23 41.90 29.22
N PRO A 111 17.78 40.87 28.54
CA PRO A 111 17.00 39.68 28.19
C PRO A 111 16.67 38.85 29.42
N SER A 112 15.43 38.35 29.46
CA SER A 112 15.06 37.25 30.37
C SER A 112 15.73 35.95 29.94
N VAL A 113 15.64 34.93 30.81
CA VAL A 113 15.88 33.55 30.39
C VAL A 113 14.92 33.19 29.27
N VAL A 114 15.44 32.57 28.21
CA VAL A 114 14.65 32.11 27.08
C VAL A 114 13.86 30.86 27.49
N SER A 115 12.56 30.86 27.23
CA SER A 115 11.63 29.78 27.59
C SER A 115 11.07 29.07 26.36
N GLY A 116 10.62 27.83 26.54
CA GLY A 116 10.00 26.99 25.51
C GLY A 116 10.97 25.99 24.85
N VAL A 117 10.40 25.08 24.06
CA VAL A 117 11.15 24.07 23.26
C VAL A 117 11.15 24.38 21.76
N GLY A 118 10.61 25.55 21.38
CA GLY A 118 10.30 25.93 20.00
C GLY A 118 8.78 26.10 19.79
N PRO A 119 8.27 27.30 19.44
CA PRO A 119 9.00 28.56 19.40
C PRO A 119 9.55 28.95 20.78
N TRP A 120 10.70 29.63 20.79
CA TRP A 120 11.31 30.16 22.00
C TRP A 120 10.85 31.59 22.23
N THR A 121 10.59 31.95 23.49
CA THR A 121 10.13 33.28 23.86
C THR A 121 10.99 33.87 24.98
N TRP A 122 11.24 35.17 24.93
CA TRP A 122 11.92 35.93 25.99
C TRP A 122 11.39 37.35 26.04
N THR A 123 11.68 38.06 27.13
CA THR A 123 11.36 39.48 27.27
C THR A 123 12.61 40.33 27.32
N CYS A 124 12.57 41.50 26.69
CA CYS A 124 13.59 42.54 26.84
C CYS A 124 13.07 43.62 27.78
N ALA A 125 13.67 43.73 28.97
CA ALA A 125 13.25 44.69 29.99
C ALA A 125 13.96 46.04 29.81
N GLY A 126 13.22 47.06 29.36
CA GLY A 126 13.66 48.46 29.36
C GLY A 126 13.41 49.15 30.70
N THR A 127 13.84 50.41 30.83
CA THR A 127 13.66 51.21 32.05
C THR A 127 12.21 51.66 32.23
N SER A 128 11.46 51.83 31.13
CA SER A 128 10.06 52.28 31.12
C SER A 128 9.05 51.17 30.76
N ALA A 129 9.42 50.22 29.90
CA ALA A 129 8.55 49.12 29.48
C ALA A 129 9.33 47.88 29.01
N SER A 130 8.68 46.71 29.07
CA SER A 130 9.21 45.45 28.54
C SER A 130 8.52 45.04 27.24
N VAL A 131 9.27 44.45 26.31
CA VAL A 131 8.73 43.86 25.06
C VAL A 131 8.93 42.35 25.04
N SER A 132 7.96 41.62 24.50
CA SER A 132 8.06 40.17 24.28
C SER A 132 8.60 39.88 22.89
N CYS A 133 9.58 38.99 22.82
CA CYS A 133 10.27 38.59 21.60
C CYS A 133 10.20 37.06 21.45
N SER A 134 10.29 36.58 20.22
CA SER A 134 10.22 35.15 19.93
C SER A 134 11.10 34.74 18.75
N ALA A 135 11.61 33.52 18.77
CA ALA A 135 12.29 32.88 17.66
C ALA A 135 11.68 31.51 17.38
N ASN A 136 11.67 31.11 16.12
CA ASN A 136 11.14 29.83 15.69
C ASN A 136 12.20 28.73 15.82
N LYS A 137 11.76 27.50 16.11
CA LYS A 137 12.62 26.32 16.02
C LYS A 137 12.57 25.76 14.60
N SER A 138 13.73 25.59 14.00
CA SER A 138 13.94 24.85 12.76
C SER A 138 13.89 23.36 13.04
N VAL A 139 13.16 22.61 12.21
CA VAL A 139 13.03 21.16 12.32
C VAL A 139 13.19 20.58 10.92
N ASP A 140 14.14 19.65 10.75
CA ASP A 140 14.37 18.97 9.48
C ASP A 140 13.13 18.17 9.06
N GLY A 141 12.95 18.00 7.74
CA GLY A 141 11.90 17.14 7.22
C GLY A 141 12.16 15.68 7.58
N GLU A 142 11.10 14.89 7.76
CA GLU A 142 11.22 13.46 8.01
C GLU A 142 10.24 12.67 7.15
N CYS A 143 10.71 11.52 6.64
CA CYS A 143 9.91 10.63 5.82
C CYS A 143 8.78 9.99 6.62
N GLY A 144 7.57 10.02 6.05
CA GLY A 144 6.41 9.32 6.60
C GLY A 144 6.39 7.84 6.26
N THR A 145 5.29 7.16 6.61
CA THR A 145 5.14 5.70 6.47
C THR A 145 5.04 5.20 5.03
N ALA A 146 4.88 6.11 4.06
CA ALA A 146 4.92 5.79 2.64
C ALA A 146 6.35 5.51 2.13
N ASN A 147 7.40 5.88 2.87
CA ASN A 147 8.79 5.69 2.49
C ASN A 147 9.23 4.22 2.66
N LYS A 148 8.75 3.36 1.78
CA LYS A 148 8.97 1.91 1.78
C LYS A 148 8.70 1.31 0.42
N GLU A 149 9.00 0.02 0.29
CA GLU A 149 8.57 -0.79 -0.84
C GLU A 149 7.13 -1.30 -0.63
N PHE A 150 6.29 -1.15 -1.66
CA PHE A 150 4.91 -1.64 -1.67
C PHE A 150 4.78 -2.96 -2.44
N TYR A 151 3.81 -3.79 -2.03
CA TYR A 151 3.48 -5.02 -2.74
C TYR A 151 2.91 -4.76 -4.13
N ALA A 152 3.15 -5.70 -5.07
CA ALA A 152 2.74 -5.61 -6.48
C ALA A 152 1.22 -5.43 -6.68
N THR A 153 0.40 -5.96 -5.78
CA THR A 153 -1.07 -5.82 -5.79
C THR A 153 -1.58 -4.49 -5.24
N THR A 154 -0.76 -3.71 -4.54
CA THR A 154 -1.20 -2.44 -3.93
C THR A 154 -1.52 -1.42 -5.03
N THR A 155 -2.69 -0.78 -4.98
CA THR A 155 -3.14 0.17 -6.01
C THR A 155 -2.99 1.64 -5.63
N GLY A 156 -2.54 1.93 -4.39
CA GLY A 156 -2.34 3.28 -3.89
C GLY A 156 -1.71 3.30 -2.49
N TYR A 157 -1.37 4.49 -1.98
CA TYR A 157 -0.69 4.65 -0.68
C TYR A 157 -1.55 4.26 0.54
N GLY A 158 -2.87 4.09 0.39
CA GLY A 158 -3.78 3.75 1.49
C GLY A 158 -3.79 4.83 2.57
N SER A 159 -3.60 4.43 3.83
CA SER A 159 -3.50 5.32 4.99
C SER A 159 -2.07 5.81 5.27
N SER A 160 -1.12 5.57 4.36
CA SER A 160 0.28 5.96 4.56
C SER A 160 0.46 7.48 4.47
N THR A 161 1.40 8.03 5.25
CA THR A 161 1.76 9.46 5.23
C THR A 161 3.04 9.69 4.45
N PHE A 162 3.14 10.81 3.72
CA PHE A 162 4.34 11.14 2.93
C PHE A 162 5.47 11.69 3.79
N CYS A 163 5.17 12.64 4.68
CA CYS A 163 6.12 13.22 5.62
C CYS A 163 5.56 13.09 7.03
N SER A 164 6.37 12.62 7.98
CA SER A 164 6.06 12.66 9.41
C SER A 164 6.33 14.04 10.00
N VAL A 165 7.33 14.74 9.46
CA VAL A 165 7.68 16.13 9.79
C VAL A 165 7.85 16.92 8.50
N GLY A 166 7.32 18.14 8.49
CA GLY A 166 7.39 19.03 7.34
C GLY A 166 6.26 18.82 6.33
N SER A 167 6.43 19.39 5.14
CA SER A 167 5.45 19.29 4.04
C SER A 167 6.00 18.54 2.84
N SER A 168 5.17 17.69 2.24
CA SER A 168 5.55 16.93 1.05
C SER A 168 5.57 17.79 -0.21
N SER A 169 6.57 17.59 -1.04
CA SER A 169 6.70 18.18 -2.38
C SER A 169 7.05 17.08 -3.39
N PRO A 170 6.14 16.73 -4.33
CA PRO A 170 4.78 17.25 -4.46
C PRO A 170 3.88 16.88 -3.27
N THR A 171 2.79 17.63 -3.06
CA THR A 171 1.84 17.37 -1.95
C THR A 171 1.14 16.02 -2.08
N SER A 172 0.97 15.54 -3.31
CA SER A 172 0.43 14.21 -3.65
C SER A 172 1.35 13.50 -4.66
N PRO A 173 2.43 12.84 -4.20
CA PRO A 173 3.25 11.98 -5.05
C PRO A 173 2.40 10.90 -5.73
N THR A 174 2.72 10.56 -6.98
CA THR A 174 2.07 9.46 -7.69
C THR A 174 2.44 8.12 -7.05
N PHE A 175 1.57 7.12 -7.14
CA PHE A 175 1.89 5.79 -6.61
C PHE A 175 2.91 5.09 -7.52
N PRO A 176 3.98 4.45 -7.00
CA PRO A 176 4.99 3.80 -7.82
C PRO A 176 4.40 2.66 -8.65
N THR A 177 4.95 2.46 -9.84
CA THR A 177 4.68 1.28 -10.67
C THR A 177 5.85 0.31 -10.60
N SER A 178 5.64 -0.96 -10.98
CA SER A 178 6.72 -1.95 -11.01
C SER A 178 7.91 -1.43 -11.80
N GLY A 179 9.10 -1.50 -11.19
CA GLY A 179 10.36 -1.04 -11.79
C GLY A 179 10.53 0.47 -11.91
N ASN A 180 9.56 1.28 -11.44
CA ASN A 180 9.58 2.74 -11.50
C ASN A 180 9.28 3.32 -10.11
N PRO A 181 10.31 3.48 -9.25
CA PRO A 181 10.13 4.10 -7.94
C PRO A 181 9.76 5.58 -8.08
N VAL A 182 9.04 6.10 -7.08
CA VAL A 182 8.65 7.51 -6.99
C VAL A 182 9.33 8.12 -5.78
N SER A 183 9.91 9.30 -5.95
CA SER A 183 10.54 10.07 -4.89
C SER A 183 9.80 11.38 -4.63
N TRP A 184 9.80 11.83 -3.38
CA TRP A 184 9.29 13.14 -2.97
C TRP A 184 10.21 13.77 -1.92
N GLN A 185 10.06 15.07 -1.72
CA GLN A 185 10.79 15.83 -0.72
C GLN A 185 9.90 16.11 0.48
N CYS A 186 10.46 15.99 1.69
CA CYS A 186 9.89 16.50 2.92
C CYS A 186 10.62 17.77 3.31
N ASN A 187 9.96 18.92 3.14
CA ASN A 187 10.50 20.24 3.43
C ASN A 187 10.44 20.49 4.93
N GLY A 188 11.59 20.77 5.56
CA GLY A 188 11.66 21.11 6.97
C GLY A 188 10.87 22.37 7.34
N ILE A 189 10.51 22.48 8.61
CA ILE A 189 9.75 23.61 9.16
C ILE A 189 10.74 24.72 9.55
N ASN A 190 10.39 25.99 9.29
CA ASN A 190 11.18 27.17 9.67
C ASN A 190 12.65 27.13 9.18
N GLY A 191 12.86 26.76 7.92
CA GLY A 191 14.21 26.68 7.33
C GLY A 191 14.99 25.41 7.69
N GLY A 192 14.32 24.40 8.25
CA GLY A 192 14.89 23.05 8.40
C GLY A 192 15.29 22.42 7.06
N SER A 193 16.22 21.48 7.10
CA SER A 193 16.76 20.80 5.92
C SER A 193 15.70 19.95 5.21
N ILE A 194 15.86 19.79 3.89
CA ILE A 194 14.98 18.96 3.05
C ILE A 194 15.48 17.52 3.07
N VAL A 195 14.58 16.57 3.32
CA VAL A 195 14.85 15.13 3.22
C VAL A 195 14.15 14.53 2.00
N THR A 196 14.88 13.73 1.21
CA THR A 196 14.31 13.02 0.06
C THR A 196 13.86 11.63 0.49
N CYS A 197 12.59 11.33 0.25
CA CYS A 197 11.95 10.06 0.53
C CYS A 197 11.60 9.35 -0.78
N ASN A 198 11.49 8.02 -0.75
CA ASN A 198 11.10 7.25 -1.92
C ASN A 198 10.17 6.09 -1.56
N ALA A 199 9.32 5.74 -2.52
CA ALA A 199 8.54 4.52 -2.50
C ALA A 199 8.83 3.73 -3.77
N SER A 200 9.06 2.43 -3.62
CA SER A 200 9.15 1.49 -4.73
C SER A 200 7.95 0.54 -4.72
N LYS A 201 7.79 -0.21 -5.81
CA LYS A 201 6.77 -1.26 -5.91
C LYS A 201 7.42 -2.52 -6.42
N LEU A 202 7.24 -3.63 -5.69
CA LEU A 202 7.69 -4.94 -6.12
C LEU A 202 7.15 -5.24 -7.51
N SER A 203 8.00 -5.82 -8.36
CA SER A 203 7.52 -6.36 -9.63
C SER A 203 6.63 -7.56 -9.35
N SER A 204 5.43 -7.55 -9.94
CA SER A 204 4.59 -8.74 -10.03
C SER A 204 5.46 -9.90 -10.52
N VAL A 205 5.55 -10.95 -9.71
CA VAL A 205 6.24 -12.18 -10.09
C VAL A 205 5.37 -13.02 -11.04
N CYS A 206 4.08 -12.68 -11.09
CA CYS A 206 3.08 -13.24 -11.97
C CYS A 206 3.22 -12.62 -13.38
N ILE A 207 4.01 -13.26 -14.25
CA ILE A 207 4.26 -12.78 -15.62
C ILE A 207 3.31 -13.47 -16.62
N SER A 208 2.47 -12.67 -17.27
CA SER A 208 1.71 -13.12 -18.46
C SER A 208 2.64 -13.19 -19.67
N GLY A 209 2.56 -14.26 -20.45
CA GLY A 209 3.49 -14.52 -21.54
C GLY A 209 3.36 -15.94 -22.09
N GLY A 210 3.86 -16.16 -23.30
CA GLY A 210 3.89 -17.48 -23.95
C GLY A 210 2.53 -18.21 -23.99
N GLY A 211 1.44 -17.46 -24.17
CA GLY A 211 0.07 -17.98 -24.22
C GLY A 211 -0.63 -18.13 -22.87
N LEU A 212 0.02 -17.75 -21.77
CA LEU A 212 -0.57 -17.74 -20.43
C LEU A 212 -0.92 -16.33 -19.97
N THR A 213 -2.07 -16.21 -19.32
CA THR A 213 -2.44 -15.07 -18.48
C THR A 213 -2.18 -15.43 -17.03
N CYS A 214 -1.40 -14.60 -16.35
CA CYS A 214 -1.16 -14.71 -14.91
C CYS A 214 -1.95 -13.62 -14.18
N SER A 215 -2.76 -14.03 -13.19
CA SER A 215 -3.46 -13.13 -12.28
C SER A 215 -2.97 -13.34 -10.84
N GLU A 216 -2.72 -12.25 -10.12
CA GLU A 216 -2.26 -12.26 -8.73
C GLU A 216 -3.38 -11.79 -7.78
N SER A 217 -3.52 -12.45 -6.63
CA SER A 217 -4.48 -12.09 -5.57
C SER A 217 -3.92 -12.38 -4.18
N ILE A 218 -4.52 -11.78 -3.15
CA ILE A 218 -4.13 -11.98 -1.73
C ILE A 218 -5.24 -12.71 -0.97
N ASP A 219 -4.85 -13.68 -0.16
CA ASP A 219 -5.69 -14.38 0.82
C ASP A 219 -5.01 -14.35 2.19
N GLY A 220 -5.42 -13.41 3.05
CA GLY A 220 -4.77 -13.17 4.33
C GLY A 220 -3.30 -12.78 4.16
N LEU A 221 -2.40 -13.60 4.72
CA LEU A 221 -0.94 -13.41 4.63
C LEU A 221 -0.32 -14.02 3.36
N TYR A 222 -1.13 -14.62 2.48
CA TYR A 222 -0.63 -15.36 1.32
C TYR A 222 -0.86 -14.58 0.02
N THR A 223 0.12 -14.66 -0.86
CA THR A 223 0.00 -14.26 -2.26
C THR A 223 -0.29 -15.50 -3.12
N ILE A 224 -1.19 -15.35 -4.09
CA ILE A 224 -1.65 -16.41 -4.99
C ILE A 224 -1.43 -15.98 -6.44
N ASN A 225 -0.65 -16.76 -7.18
CA ASN A 225 -0.40 -16.59 -8.61
C ASN A 225 -1.15 -17.67 -9.38
N LYS A 226 -2.11 -17.26 -10.21
CA LYS A 226 -2.96 -18.16 -11.01
C LYS A 226 -2.62 -18.01 -12.48
N TYR A 227 -2.09 -19.07 -13.08
CA TYR A 227 -1.75 -19.17 -14.49
C TYR A 227 -2.86 -19.91 -15.24
N THR A 228 -3.42 -19.23 -16.23
CA THR A 228 -4.51 -19.74 -17.08
C THR A 228 -4.16 -19.58 -18.54
N LEU A 229 -4.72 -20.45 -19.38
CA LEU A 229 -4.54 -20.39 -20.83
C LEU A 229 -5.38 -19.28 -21.45
N ALA A 230 -4.76 -18.45 -22.29
CA ALA A 230 -5.44 -17.43 -23.09
C ALA A 230 -5.98 -17.96 -24.43
N GLY A 231 -5.63 -19.20 -24.81
CA GLY A 231 -6.00 -19.81 -26.09
C GLY A 231 -6.13 -21.33 -26.01
N THR A 232 -6.06 -22.00 -27.18
CA THR A 232 -6.31 -23.44 -27.35
C THR A 232 -5.05 -24.30 -27.49
N THR A 233 -3.87 -23.69 -27.48
CA THR A 233 -2.57 -24.37 -27.51
C THR A 233 -1.92 -24.31 -26.14
N THR A 234 -1.10 -25.31 -25.77
CA THR A 234 -0.31 -25.27 -24.53
C THR A 234 0.47 -23.97 -24.42
N GLY A 235 0.45 -23.36 -23.23
CA GLY A 235 1.16 -22.12 -22.94
C GLY A 235 2.27 -22.36 -21.93
N THR A 236 3.33 -21.58 -22.06
CA THR A 236 4.53 -21.67 -21.22
C THR A 236 4.92 -20.27 -20.77
N SER A 237 5.11 -20.10 -19.46
CA SER A 237 5.66 -18.90 -18.87
C SER A 237 6.70 -19.28 -17.82
N THR A 238 7.31 -18.27 -17.21
CA THR A 238 8.22 -18.43 -16.09
C THR A 238 7.65 -17.74 -14.85
N TRP A 239 7.96 -18.32 -13.70
CA TRP A 239 7.69 -17.76 -12.38
C TRP A 239 9.01 -17.65 -11.63
N THR A 240 9.33 -16.45 -11.14
CA THR A 240 10.57 -16.19 -10.41
C THR A 240 10.25 -15.92 -8.96
N PRO A 241 10.34 -16.91 -8.05
CA PRO A 241 9.94 -16.73 -6.66
C PRO A 241 10.46 -15.42 -6.07
N PRO A 242 9.64 -14.66 -5.33
CA PRO A 242 10.15 -13.51 -4.60
C PRO A 242 11.31 -13.89 -3.67
N ALA A 243 12.15 -12.92 -3.31
CA ALA A 243 13.14 -13.11 -2.27
C ALA A 243 12.48 -13.68 -1.00
N GLU A 244 13.20 -14.55 -0.27
CA GLU A 244 12.75 -15.21 0.96
C GLU A 244 11.68 -16.31 0.80
N VAL A 245 11.03 -16.41 -0.36
CA VAL A 245 10.10 -17.51 -0.65
C VAL A 245 10.90 -18.77 -1.00
N THR A 246 11.01 -19.68 -0.03
CA THR A 246 11.70 -20.99 -0.19
C THR A 246 10.73 -22.16 -0.33
N GLN A 247 9.45 -21.94 -0.05
CA GLN A 247 8.43 -22.97 -0.03
C GLN A 247 7.07 -22.42 -0.52
N VAL A 248 6.34 -23.23 -1.28
CA VAL A 248 5.01 -22.86 -1.81
C VAL A 248 3.98 -23.99 -1.65
N GLU A 249 2.71 -23.62 -1.66
CA GLU A 249 1.61 -24.53 -1.97
C GLU A 249 1.31 -24.48 -3.46
N TYR A 250 0.90 -25.61 -4.06
CA TYR A 250 0.59 -25.65 -5.48
C TYR A 250 -0.67 -26.45 -5.78
N LEU A 251 -1.29 -26.09 -6.91
CA LEU A 251 -2.27 -26.89 -7.63
C LEU A 251 -1.89 -26.90 -9.11
N VAL A 252 -1.61 -28.09 -9.67
CA VAL A 252 -1.31 -28.30 -11.08
C VAL A 252 -2.38 -29.22 -11.67
N VAL A 253 -3.19 -28.68 -12.58
CA VAL A 253 -4.21 -29.45 -13.29
C VAL A 253 -3.91 -29.42 -14.78
N ALA A 254 -3.84 -30.60 -15.40
CA ALA A 254 -3.64 -30.75 -16.84
C ALA A 254 -4.91 -30.37 -17.64
N GLY A 255 -4.79 -30.23 -18.95
CA GLY A 255 -5.96 -30.10 -19.80
C GLY A 255 -6.80 -31.38 -19.80
N GLY A 256 -8.13 -31.24 -19.82
CA GLY A 256 -9.06 -32.36 -19.96
C GLY A 256 -9.08 -32.92 -21.38
N GLY A 257 -9.47 -34.18 -21.54
CA GLY A 257 -9.71 -34.79 -22.85
C GLY A 257 -11.03 -34.32 -23.46
N GLY A 258 -11.09 -34.28 -24.79
CA GLY A 258 -12.35 -34.05 -25.52
C GLY A 258 -13.23 -35.31 -25.51
N GLY A 259 -14.54 -35.12 -25.68
CA GLY A 259 -15.48 -36.22 -25.87
C GLY A 259 -15.32 -36.89 -27.23
N GLY A 260 -15.68 -38.17 -27.31
CA GLY A 260 -15.82 -38.91 -28.57
C GLY A 260 -17.11 -38.56 -29.28
N GLY A 261 -17.14 -38.74 -30.60
CA GLY A 261 -18.36 -38.60 -31.38
C GLY A 261 -19.27 -39.80 -31.13
N ARG A 262 -20.54 -39.53 -30.82
CA ARG A 262 -21.63 -40.49 -30.54
C ARG A 262 -21.63 -41.19 -29.18
N ALA A 263 -20.59 -41.08 -28.35
CA ALA A 263 -20.56 -41.87 -27.12
C ALA A 263 -19.68 -41.37 -25.96
N GLY A 264 -18.38 -41.63 -25.97
CA GLY A 264 -17.57 -41.57 -24.74
C GLY A 264 -17.31 -40.15 -24.24
N GLY A 265 -17.52 -39.90 -22.94
CA GLY A 265 -17.11 -38.64 -22.31
C GLY A 265 -15.58 -38.53 -22.22
N GLY A 266 -15.04 -37.32 -22.32
CA GLY A 266 -13.62 -37.04 -22.13
C GLY A 266 -13.21 -37.18 -20.65
N GLY A 267 -12.03 -37.73 -20.38
CA GLY A 267 -11.46 -37.80 -19.04
C GLY A 267 -10.90 -36.46 -18.59
N ALA A 268 -10.94 -36.18 -17.29
CA ALA A 268 -10.29 -35.01 -16.73
C ALA A 268 -8.75 -35.05 -16.87
N GLY A 269 -8.12 -33.89 -16.85
CA GLY A 269 -6.69 -33.76 -16.65
C GLY A 269 -6.27 -34.27 -15.28
N GLY A 270 -5.00 -34.65 -15.14
CA GLY A 270 -4.43 -35.06 -13.86
C GLY A 270 -4.50 -33.91 -12.85
N TYR A 271 -4.89 -34.23 -11.62
CA TYR A 271 -4.95 -33.30 -10.50
C TYR A 271 -3.79 -33.58 -9.55
N ARG A 272 -2.95 -32.58 -9.31
CA ARG A 272 -1.81 -32.66 -8.38
C ARG A 272 -1.84 -31.43 -7.49
N ALA A 273 -2.01 -31.63 -6.18
CA ALA A 273 -1.91 -30.57 -5.19
C ALA A 273 -0.87 -30.96 -4.14
N GLY A 274 -0.26 -29.97 -3.52
CA GLY A 274 0.73 -30.18 -2.48
C GLY A 274 0.87 -28.97 -1.58
N LEU A 275 1.15 -29.23 -0.31
CA LEU A 275 1.52 -28.22 0.67
C LEU A 275 3.03 -28.31 0.87
N GLY A 276 3.69 -27.17 1.03
CA GLY A 276 5.07 -27.15 1.45
C GLY A 276 6.09 -27.61 0.39
N PHE A 277 5.85 -27.39 -0.89
CA PHE A 277 6.80 -27.69 -1.95
C PHE A 277 8.03 -26.78 -1.85
N THR A 278 9.19 -27.37 -1.55
CA THR A 278 10.47 -26.66 -1.44
C THR A 278 11.01 -26.34 -2.82
N LEU A 279 11.41 -25.09 -3.03
CA LEU A 279 12.03 -24.62 -4.26
C LEU A 279 13.52 -24.98 -4.25
N SER A 280 14.01 -25.59 -5.33
CA SER A 280 15.45 -25.79 -5.55
C SER A 280 16.08 -24.52 -6.15
N ASP A 281 17.36 -24.27 -5.86
CA ASP A 281 18.13 -23.02 -6.10
C ASP A 281 18.21 -22.48 -7.56
N ASN A 282 17.50 -23.04 -8.54
CA ASN A 282 17.43 -22.54 -9.92
C ASN A 282 16.17 -21.72 -10.18
N ASN A 283 16.25 -20.42 -9.93
CA ASN A 283 15.30 -19.41 -10.39
C ASN A 283 15.68 -18.93 -11.80
N PRO A 284 14.78 -18.92 -12.80
CA PRO A 284 13.32 -19.02 -12.74
C PRO A 284 12.72 -20.43 -12.93
N VAL A 285 11.52 -20.64 -12.39
CA VAL A 285 10.73 -21.89 -12.51
C VAL A 285 9.83 -21.84 -13.74
N THR A 286 9.85 -22.87 -14.57
CA THR A 286 8.93 -22.97 -15.72
C THR A 286 7.52 -23.37 -15.27
N VAL A 287 6.52 -22.66 -15.78
CA VAL A 287 5.10 -22.95 -15.64
C VAL A 287 4.52 -23.30 -17.01
N VAL A 288 3.94 -24.49 -17.14
CA VAL A 288 3.24 -24.93 -18.35
C VAL A 288 1.79 -25.22 -18.00
N VAL A 289 0.86 -24.66 -18.78
CA VAL A 289 -0.56 -24.99 -18.69
C VAL A 289 -0.98 -25.69 -19.96
N GLY A 290 -1.43 -26.93 -19.82
CA GLY A 290 -1.87 -27.77 -20.92
C GLY A 290 -3.23 -27.38 -21.47
N ALA A 291 -3.33 -27.32 -22.80
CA ALA A 291 -4.60 -27.14 -23.47
C ALA A 291 -5.52 -28.35 -23.31
N GLY A 292 -6.83 -28.09 -23.37
CA GLY A 292 -7.83 -29.14 -23.47
C GLY A 292 -7.76 -29.88 -24.80
N GLY A 293 -8.24 -31.13 -24.79
CA GLY A 293 -8.32 -31.97 -25.97
C GLY A 293 -9.47 -31.54 -26.90
N ALA A 294 -9.25 -31.67 -28.20
CA ALA A 294 -10.30 -31.40 -29.19
C ALA A 294 -11.46 -32.40 -29.05
N GLY A 295 -12.69 -31.92 -29.22
CA GLY A 295 -13.85 -32.79 -29.43
C GLY A 295 -13.70 -33.63 -30.69
N GLY A 296 -14.06 -34.91 -30.62
CA GLY A 296 -13.87 -35.84 -31.73
C GLY A 296 -15.14 -36.08 -32.54
N GLU A 297 -15.00 -36.25 -33.86
CA GLU A 297 -16.05 -36.89 -34.67
C GLU A 297 -16.10 -38.41 -34.42
N VAL A 298 -14.95 -38.98 -34.05
CA VAL A 298 -14.79 -40.40 -33.71
C VAL A 298 -14.29 -40.49 -32.28
N SER A 299 -12.98 -40.46 -32.04
CA SER A 299 -12.43 -40.35 -30.68
C SER A 299 -12.09 -38.90 -30.37
N GLY A 300 -12.33 -38.48 -29.14
CA GLY A 300 -11.85 -37.20 -28.65
C GLY A 300 -10.33 -37.17 -28.57
N GLY A 301 -9.75 -35.99 -28.68
CA GLY A 301 -8.32 -35.77 -28.45
C GLY A 301 -7.98 -35.80 -26.96
N SER A 302 -6.80 -36.31 -26.60
CA SER A 302 -6.29 -36.17 -25.23
C SER A 302 -5.89 -34.72 -24.93
N GLY A 303 -6.11 -34.30 -23.69
CA GLY A 303 -5.60 -33.05 -23.18
C GLY A 303 -4.07 -33.04 -23.12
N LYS A 304 -3.49 -31.86 -22.95
CA LYS A 304 -2.04 -31.69 -22.80
C LYS A 304 -1.66 -31.58 -21.33
N ASN A 305 -0.42 -31.93 -21.02
CA ASN A 305 0.12 -31.90 -19.66
C ASN A 305 0.26 -30.46 -19.16
N SER A 306 0.14 -30.27 -17.85
CA SER A 306 0.56 -29.05 -17.15
C SER A 306 1.73 -29.36 -16.24
N THR A 307 2.65 -28.42 -16.08
CA THR A 307 3.83 -28.58 -15.21
C THR A 307 4.10 -27.34 -14.37
N PHE A 308 4.52 -27.57 -13.13
CA PHE A 308 5.11 -26.56 -12.26
C PHE A 308 6.36 -27.17 -11.63
N SER A 309 7.54 -26.62 -11.95
CA SER A 309 8.80 -27.22 -11.56
C SER A 309 8.85 -28.72 -11.97
N THR A 310 9.15 -29.64 -11.06
CA THR A 310 9.18 -31.09 -11.28
C THR A 310 7.80 -31.76 -11.23
N ILE A 311 6.75 -31.02 -10.86
CA ILE A 311 5.40 -31.56 -10.76
C ILE A 311 4.76 -31.57 -12.14
N THR A 312 4.47 -32.77 -12.66
CA THR A 312 3.76 -32.96 -13.93
C THR A 312 2.39 -33.59 -13.70
N SER A 313 1.36 -32.91 -14.20
CA SER A 313 0.02 -33.45 -14.35
C SER A 313 -0.21 -33.89 -15.79
N ILE A 314 -0.67 -35.12 -15.98
CA ILE A 314 -0.87 -35.74 -17.30
C ILE A 314 -2.23 -35.31 -17.87
N GLY A 315 -2.28 -34.96 -19.15
CA GLY A 315 -3.51 -34.59 -19.84
C GLY A 315 -4.57 -35.70 -19.79
N GLY A 316 -5.84 -35.30 -19.80
CA GLY A 316 -6.97 -36.24 -19.75
C GLY A 316 -7.09 -37.06 -21.02
N GLY A 317 -7.55 -38.30 -20.88
CA GLY A 317 -7.80 -39.19 -22.01
C GLY A 317 -9.02 -38.77 -22.81
N GLY A 318 -8.92 -38.74 -24.14
CA GLY A 318 -10.07 -38.51 -25.01
C GLY A 318 -11.12 -39.63 -24.94
N GLY A 319 -12.40 -39.27 -25.07
CA GLY A 319 -13.50 -40.22 -25.10
C GLY A 319 -13.50 -41.11 -26.35
N GLY A 320 -13.94 -42.36 -26.20
CA GLY A 320 -14.09 -43.31 -27.30
C GLY A 320 -15.30 -42.98 -28.18
N GLY A 321 -15.15 -43.09 -29.50
CA GLY A 321 -16.29 -43.12 -30.42
C GLY A 321 -16.78 -44.53 -30.66
N PHE A 322 -17.73 -44.68 -31.58
CA PHE A 322 -18.29 -45.98 -31.98
C PHE A 322 -17.22 -47.09 -32.15
N GLY A 323 -17.33 -48.15 -31.35
CA GLY A 323 -16.47 -49.33 -31.33
C GLY A 323 -15.06 -49.09 -30.74
N ARG A 324 -14.80 -47.94 -30.11
CA ARG A 324 -13.47 -47.57 -29.62
C ARG A 324 -13.42 -47.40 -28.11
N ASN A 325 -12.31 -47.86 -27.55
CA ASN A 325 -11.98 -47.61 -26.15
C ASN A 325 -11.78 -46.11 -25.89
N GLY A 326 -12.01 -45.71 -24.66
CA GLY A 326 -11.51 -44.43 -24.17
C GLY A 326 -9.99 -44.43 -24.12
N LEU A 327 -9.36 -43.27 -24.32
CA LEU A 327 -7.92 -43.14 -24.21
C LEU A 327 -7.49 -43.05 -22.75
N ASN A 328 -6.31 -43.55 -22.44
CA ASN A 328 -5.68 -43.36 -21.13
C ASN A 328 -5.24 -41.90 -20.94
N GLY A 329 -5.11 -41.46 -19.70
CA GLY A 329 -4.64 -40.11 -19.38
C GLY A 329 -4.42 -39.91 -17.88
N GLY A 330 -4.36 -38.64 -17.45
CA GLY A 330 -4.43 -38.28 -16.04
C GLY A 330 -5.67 -38.89 -15.40
N SER A 331 -6.84 -38.60 -15.97
CA SER A 331 -8.02 -39.46 -15.88
C SER A 331 -8.34 -40.06 -17.25
N GLY A 332 -8.88 -41.28 -17.26
CA GLY A 332 -9.20 -41.99 -18.49
C GLY A 332 -10.50 -41.51 -19.15
N GLY A 333 -10.54 -41.53 -20.48
CA GLY A 333 -11.75 -41.24 -21.25
C GLY A 333 -12.78 -42.37 -21.14
N GLY A 334 -14.06 -42.04 -21.29
CA GLY A 334 -15.14 -43.02 -21.33
C GLY A 334 -15.15 -43.83 -22.62
N ALA A 335 -15.66 -45.06 -22.55
CA ALA A 335 -15.83 -45.96 -23.68
C ALA A 335 -16.86 -45.44 -24.70
N GLY A 336 -16.64 -45.79 -25.96
CA GLY A 336 -17.62 -45.63 -27.02
C GLY A 336 -18.76 -46.65 -26.97
N ASP A 337 -19.82 -46.39 -27.75
CA ASP A 337 -20.90 -47.36 -27.98
C ASP A 337 -20.43 -48.49 -28.91
N ASN A 338 -21.09 -49.65 -28.87
CA ASN A 338 -20.84 -50.73 -29.83
C ASN A 338 -22.14 -51.51 -30.14
N TYR A 339 -22.20 -52.08 -31.35
CA TYR A 339 -23.21 -53.07 -31.77
C TYR A 339 -22.72 -54.53 -31.62
N GLN A 340 -21.45 -54.76 -31.30
CA GLN A 340 -20.80 -56.07 -31.34
C GLN A 340 -20.52 -56.69 -29.96
N THR A 341 -20.09 -57.95 -29.95
CA THR A 341 -19.85 -58.79 -28.76
C THR A 341 -18.66 -58.38 -27.89
N VAL A 342 -17.76 -57.52 -28.39
CA VAL A 342 -16.62 -56.99 -27.62
C VAL A 342 -16.94 -55.57 -27.17
N GLN A 343 -17.11 -55.38 -25.87
CA GLN A 343 -17.45 -54.08 -25.30
C GLN A 343 -16.20 -53.21 -25.17
N PRO A 344 -16.23 -51.98 -25.73
CA PRO A 344 -15.17 -51.02 -25.51
C PRO A 344 -14.95 -50.71 -24.01
N LEU A 345 -13.68 -50.57 -23.65
CA LEU A 345 -13.28 -50.25 -22.28
C LEU A 345 -13.08 -48.75 -22.10
N GLY A 346 -13.36 -48.26 -20.90
CA GLY A 346 -12.90 -46.95 -20.48
C GLY A 346 -11.37 -46.92 -20.46
N GLY A 347 -10.80 -45.74 -20.73
CA GLY A 347 -9.39 -45.50 -20.55
C GLY A 347 -9.00 -45.60 -19.08
N ASN A 348 -7.76 -45.96 -18.82
CA ASN A 348 -7.18 -45.96 -17.49
C ASN A 348 -6.74 -44.54 -17.09
N GLY A 349 -7.02 -44.18 -15.83
CA GLY A 349 -6.43 -43.02 -15.17
C GLY A 349 -5.02 -43.35 -14.66
N THR A 350 -4.24 -42.29 -14.44
CA THR A 350 -2.92 -42.41 -13.84
C THR A 350 -3.03 -42.35 -12.31
N SER A 351 -2.49 -43.36 -11.63
CA SER A 351 -2.52 -43.44 -10.16
C SER A 351 -1.97 -42.16 -9.51
N GLY A 352 -2.72 -41.63 -8.55
CA GLY A 352 -2.40 -40.38 -7.85
C GLY A 352 -2.63 -39.10 -8.66
N GLN A 353 -3.29 -39.16 -9.82
CA GLN A 353 -3.69 -37.98 -10.60
C GLN A 353 -5.16 -37.99 -11.00
N GLY A 354 -5.72 -39.18 -11.24
CA GLY A 354 -7.10 -39.33 -11.69
C GLY A 354 -7.55 -40.78 -11.73
N ASN A 355 -8.76 -40.97 -12.22
CA ASN A 355 -9.46 -42.26 -12.18
C ASN A 355 -9.82 -42.75 -13.58
N ASN A 356 -10.30 -44.00 -13.67
CA ASN A 356 -10.64 -44.62 -14.93
C ASN A 356 -11.94 -44.05 -15.51
N GLY A 357 -12.05 -44.07 -16.84
CA GLY A 357 -13.32 -43.87 -17.51
C GLY A 357 -14.24 -45.08 -17.35
N GLY A 358 -15.53 -44.87 -17.56
CA GLY A 358 -16.52 -45.94 -17.59
C GLY A 358 -16.39 -46.79 -18.86
N SER A 359 -16.58 -48.10 -18.73
CA SER A 359 -16.67 -49.05 -19.85
C SER A 359 -18.12 -49.21 -20.30
N SER A 360 -18.36 -49.62 -21.54
CA SER A 360 -19.70 -49.90 -22.06
C SER A 360 -20.19 -51.29 -21.64
N TYR A 361 -20.50 -51.49 -20.35
CA TYR A 361 -20.98 -52.78 -19.84
C TYR A 361 -22.50 -52.96 -20.03
N GLY A 362 -22.98 -54.00 -20.71
CA GLY A 362 -24.42 -54.32 -20.65
C GLY A 362 -24.83 -55.61 -21.34
N PRO A 363 -26.06 -56.09 -21.08
CA PRO A 363 -26.60 -57.26 -21.74
C PRO A 363 -26.73 -57.00 -23.25
N ILE A 364 -26.49 -58.04 -24.05
CA ILE A 364 -26.40 -58.03 -25.53
C ILE A 364 -27.63 -57.37 -26.22
N ASN A 365 -28.73 -57.18 -25.48
CA ASN A 365 -30.01 -56.69 -25.96
C ASN A 365 -30.29 -55.21 -25.64
N ILE A 366 -29.39 -54.48 -24.97
CA ILE A 366 -29.49 -53.02 -24.78
C ILE A 366 -28.45 -52.36 -25.69
N PRO A 367 -28.82 -51.98 -26.93
CA PRO A 367 -27.86 -51.37 -27.85
C PRO A 367 -27.41 -50.00 -27.31
N ARG A 368 -26.09 -49.75 -27.44
CA ARG A 368 -25.44 -48.43 -27.29
C ARG A 368 -25.20 -47.93 -25.86
N ASN A 369 -24.71 -48.81 -24.99
CA ASN A 369 -24.10 -48.36 -23.73
C ASN A 369 -22.81 -47.60 -24.01
N THR A 370 -22.58 -46.53 -23.28
CA THR A 370 -21.39 -45.69 -23.41
C THR A 370 -20.67 -45.60 -22.07
N GLY A 371 -19.60 -44.82 -22.00
CA GLY A 371 -18.87 -44.55 -20.77
C GLY A 371 -18.72 -43.05 -20.53
N GLY A 372 -18.86 -42.64 -19.26
CA GLY A 372 -18.47 -41.31 -18.80
C GLY A 372 -16.95 -41.26 -18.60
N GLY A 373 -16.36 -40.09 -18.78
CA GLY A 373 -14.94 -39.89 -18.48
C GLY A 373 -14.66 -39.94 -16.99
N GLY A 374 -13.48 -40.40 -16.60
CA GLY A 374 -13.01 -40.36 -15.21
C GLY A 374 -12.74 -38.92 -14.76
N GLY A 375 -13.01 -38.63 -13.48
CA GLY A 375 -12.60 -37.41 -12.81
C GLY A 375 -11.52 -37.68 -11.77
N ALA A 376 -10.93 -36.62 -11.21
CA ALA A 376 -9.94 -36.76 -10.14
C ALA A 376 -10.54 -37.32 -8.85
N GLY A 377 -11.84 -37.12 -8.61
CA GLY A 377 -12.55 -37.57 -7.42
C GLY A 377 -13.22 -38.95 -7.55
N GLY A 378 -13.27 -39.52 -8.75
CA GLY A 378 -13.83 -40.87 -8.94
C GLY A 378 -13.93 -41.30 -10.41
N ASN A 379 -14.18 -42.60 -10.60
CA ASN A 379 -14.36 -43.19 -11.92
C ASN A 379 -15.58 -42.58 -12.64
N GLY A 380 -15.51 -42.55 -13.97
CA GLY A 380 -16.70 -42.31 -14.79
C GLY A 380 -17.65 -43.49 -14.70
N LEU A 381 -18.96 -43.22 -14.76
CA LEU A 381 -19.95 -44.30 -14.80
C LEU A 381 -19.90 -45.01 -16.16
N GLY A 382 -20.16 -46.31 -16.16
CA GLY A 382 -20.20 -47.13 -17.37
C GLY A 382 -21.46 -47.98 -17.43
N GLY A 383 -21.74 -48.51 -18.61
CA GLY A 383 -22.78 -49.53 -18.78
C GLY A 383 -24.22 -49.06 -18.70
N ALA A 384 -24.42 -47.77 -18.91
CA ALA A 384 -25.74 -47.17 -19.09
C ALA A 384 -25.77 -46.40 -20.42
N GLN A 385 -26.98 -46.08 -20.88
CA GLN A 385 -27.18 -45.08 -21.92
C GLN A 385 -27.01 -43.70 -21.27
N ALA A 386 -26.04 -42.94 -21.77
CA ALA A 386 -25.70 -41.61 -21.27
C ALA A 386 -25.24 -41.57 -19.78
N PRO A 387 -24.13 -42.26 -19.44
CA PRO A 387 -23.59 -42.30 -18.08
C PRO A 387 -22.88 -40.99 -17.70
N ASN A 388 -22.92 -40.67 -16.40
CA ASN A 388 -22.30 -39.45 -15.88
C ASN A 388 -20.77 -39.54 -15.84
N GLY A 389 -20.13 -38.39 -16.00
CA GLY A 389 -18.70 -38.24 -15.77
C GLY A 389 -18.35 -38.37 -14.28
N GLY A 390 -17.12 -38.81 -14.00
CA GLY A 390 -16.60 -38.91 -12.65
C GLY A 390 -16.46 -37.53 -11.99
N PRO A 391 -16.66 -37.42 -10.67
CA PRO A 391 -16.58 -36.15 -9.95
C PRO A 391 -15.16 -35.57 -9.98
N GLY A 392 -15.05 -34.25 -9.93
CA GLY A 392 -13.79 -33.55 -9.70
C GLY A 392 -13.40 -33.50 -8.22
N LEU A 393 -12.22 -32.93 -7.92
CA LEU A 393 -11.77 -32.64 -6.55
C LEU A 393 -11.84 -31.14 -6.27
N SER A 394 -12.24 -30.77 -5.05
CA SER A 394 -12.27 -29.38 -4.61
C SER A 394 -10.91 -28.93 -4.07
N SER A 395 -10.51 -27.68 -4.34
CA SER A 395 -9.37 -27.02 -3.71
C SER A 395 -9.75 -25.64 -3.20
N SER A 396 -9.26 -25.27 -2.02
CA SER A 396 -9.38 -23.93 -1.43
C SER A 396 -8.11 -23.08 -1.61
N ILE A 397 -7.21 -23.46 -2.53
CA ILE A 397 -5.92 -22.79 -2.74
C ILE A 397 -6.05 -21.31 -3.14
N THR A 398 -7.23 -20.86 -3.57
CA THR A 398 -7.50 -19.44 -3.88
C THR A 398 -8.21 -18.69 -2.74
N GLY A 399 -8.27 -19.26 -1.53
CA GLY A 399 -9.05 -18.74 -0.40
C GLY A 399 -10.53 -19.17 -0.41
N THR A 400 -11.05 -19.60 -1.57
CA THR A 400 -12.42 -20.14 -1.75
C THR A 400 -12.38 -21.52 -2.39
N SER A 401 -13.36 -22.37 -2.05
CA SER A 401 -13.43 -23.73 -2.58
C SER A 401 -13.95 -23.75 -4.02
N HIS A 402 -13.18 -24.35 -4.93
CA HIS A 402 -13.55 -24.58 -6.33
C HIS A 402 -13.27 -26.03 -6.73
N PHE A 403 -14.11 -26.60 -7.61
CA PHE A 403 -13.88 -27.91 -8.18
C PHE A 403 -12.95 -27.85 -9.40
N TYR A 404 -12.14 -28.90 -9.56
CA TYR A 404 -11.24 -29.10 -10.68
C TYR A 404 -11.26 -30.55 -11.15
N ALA A 405 -10.86 -30.77 -12.40
CA ALA A 405 -10.62 -32.08 -12.99
C ALA A 405 -11.82 -33.04 -12.88
N ALA A 406 -13.01 -32.61 -13.32
CA ALA A 406 -14.16 -33.51 -13.42
C ALA A 406 -14.25 -34.16 -14.82
N GLY A 407 -14.74 -35.39 -14.88
CA GLY A 407 -14.95 -36.10 -16.14
C GLY A 407 -16.17 -35.59 -16.90
N GLY A 408 -16.15 -35.73 -18.23
CA GLY A 408 -17.30 -35.46 -19.09
C GLY A 408 -18.32 -36.60 -19.06
N GLY A 409 -19.59 -36.29 -19.21
CA GLY A 409 -20.66 -37.28 -19.37
C GLY A 409 -20.63 -37.95 -20.74
N GLY A 410 -21.05 -39.21 -20.80
CA GLY A 410 -21.23 -39.93 -22.06
C GLY A 410 -22.47 -39.44 -22.81
N GLY A 411 -22.41 -39.46 -24.13
CA GLY A 411 -23.53 -39.21 -25.01
C GLY A 411 -24.54 -40.35 -24.99
N GLY A 412 -25.80 -39.99 -25.24
CA GLY A 412 -26.92 -40.89 -25.48
C GLY A 412 -27.20 -41.05 -26.99
N GLY A 413 -27.90 -42.11 -27.36
CA GLY A 413 -28.38 -42.28 -28.72
C GLY A 413 -29.01 -43.65 -28.95
N GLY A 414 -29.98 -43.72 -29.86
CA GLY A 414 -30.81 -44.90 -30.17
C GLY A 414 -31.88 -44.58 -31.22
N ALA A 415 -32.58 -45.59 -31.77
CA ALA A 415 -33.65 -45.39 -32.74
C ALA A 415 -34.90 -44.69 -32.16
N ASP A 416 -35.16 -44.86 -30.86
CA ASP A 416 -36.23 -44.18 -30.12
C ASP A 416 -35.67 -43.05 -29.25
N ALA A 417 -35.17 -42.00 -29.90
CA ALA A 417 -34.47 -40.86 -29.26
C ALA A 417 -35.36 -39.94 -28.38
N THR A 418 -36.50 -40.42 -27.86
CA THR A 418 -37.48 -39.60 -27.12
C THR A 418 -37.48 -39.82 -25.60
N ASN A 419 -36.69 -40.76 -25.04
CA ASN A 419 -36.76 -41.11 -23.61
C ASN A 419 -35.40 -41.28 -22.88
N TYR A 420 -34.26 -41.05 -23.53
CA TYR A 420 -32.96 -41.29 -22.94
C TYR A 420 -32.28 -39.96 -22.64
N GLY A 421 -32.02 -39.68 -21.35
CA GLY A 421 -31.38 -38.44 -20.91
C GLY A 421 -29.93 -38.29 -21.39
N ILE A 422 -29.30 -37.19 -21.00
CA ILE A 422 -27.88 -36.93 -21.27
C ILE A 422 -27.02 -37.29 -20.06
N GLY A 423 -25.82 -37.82 -20.30
CA GLY A 423 -24.85 -38.04 -19.24
C GLY A 423 -24.37 -36.69 -18.74
N ILE A 424 -24.55 -36.41 -17.45
CA ILE A 424 -24.11 -35.13 -16.89
C ILE A 424 -22.60 -35.18 -16.63
N GLY A 425 -21.92 -34.08 -16.94
CA GLY A 425 -20.53 -33.91 -16.54
C GLY A 425 -20.39 -33.83 -15.01
N GLY A 426 -19.26 -34.29 -14.50
CA GLY A 426 -19.01 -34.32 -13.05
C GLY A 426 -18.90 -32.90 -12.47
N SER A 427 -19.34 -32.75 -11.21
CA SER A 427 -19.18 -31.53 -10.40
C SER A 427 -19.62 -30.22 -11.07
N SER A 428 -20.55 -30.29 -12.04
CA SER A 428 -21.04 -29.16 -12.84
C SER A 428 -19.97 -28.40 -13.65
N ILE A 429 -18.77 -28.97 -13.80
CA ILE A 429 -17.66 -28.39 -14.57
C ILE A 429 -17.20 -29.32 -15.71
N GLY A 430 -17.56 -30.60 -15.66
CA GLY A 430 -17.44 -31.52 -16.80
C GLY A 430 -18.48 -31.19 -17.87
N GLY A 431 -18.14 -31.44 -19.13
CA GLY A 431 -19.09 -31.32 -20.23
C GLY A 431 -20.13 -32.43 -20.16
N SER A 432 -21.40 -32.09 -20.33
CA SER A 432 -22.50 -33.05 -20.45
C SER A 432 -22.56 -33.62 -21.87
N GLY A 433 -22.93 -34.89 -21.99
CA GLY A 433 -23.10 -35.54 -23.28
C GLY A 433 -24.28 -34.98 -24.08
N GLY A 434 -24.32 -35.29 -25.38
CA GLY A 434 -25.46 -35.03 -26.27
C GLY A 434 -26.31 -36.28 -26.50
N ASP A 435 -27.51 -36.13 -27.04
CA ASP A 435 -28.43 -37.26 -27.35
C ASP A 435 -28.83 -37.32 -28.84
N GLY A 436 -28.18 -36.51 -29.70
CA GLY A 436 -28.53 -36.38 -31.11
C GLY A 436 -29.51 -35.23 -31.40
N THR A 437 -30.21 -34.71 -30.38
CA THR A 437 -31.02 -33.46 -30.45
C THR A 437 -30.40 -32.34 -29.62
N ILE A 438 -29.82 -32.69 -28.47
CA ILE A 438 -29.03 -31.82 -27.60
C ILE A 438 -27.56 -31.96 -28.00
N LEU A 439 -26.88 -30.83 -28.19
CA LEU A 439 -25.45 -30.80 -28.44
C LEU A 439 -24.69 -31.07 -27.13
N PRO A 440 -23.58 -31.83 -27.17
CA PRO A 440 -22.73 -31.97 -25.99
C PRO A 440 -22.11 -30.63 -25.61
N THR A 441 -21.75 -30.49 -24.34
CA THR A 441 -21.06 -29.30 -23.84
C THR A 441 -19.58 -29.55 -23.61
N ASN A 442 -18.81 -28.46 -23.64
CA ASN A 442 -17.38 -28.49 -23.36
C ASN A 442 -17.14 -28.61 -21.85
N GLY A 443 -15.98 -29.16 -21.48
CA GLY A 443 -15.47 -29.02 -20.12
C GLY A 443 -15.18 -27.55 -19.82
N ALA A 444 -15.42 -27.13 -18.58
CA ALA A 444 -15.16 -25.77 -18.15
C ALA A 444 -13.67 -25.42 -18.31
N ASN A 445 -13.38 -24.31 -18.96
CA ASN A 445 -12.01 -23.82 -19.12
C ASN A 445 -11.36 -23.55 -17.76
N HIS A 446 -10.02 -23.69 -17.72
CA HIS A 446 -9.19 -23.47 -16.53
C HIS A 446 -9.53 -24.38 -15.34
N THR A 447 -10.18 -25.51 -15.60
CA THR A 447 -10.47 -26.52 -14.58
C THR A 447 -9.88 -27.88 -14.91
N GLY A 448 -9.38 -28.09 -16.13
CA GLY A 448 -8.92 -29.39 -16.63
C GLY A 448 -10.04 -30.43 -16.80
N SER A 449 -11.30 -30.00 -16.87
CA SER A 449 -12.44 -30.92 -16.95
C SER A 449 -12.62 -31.52 -18.34
N GLY A 450 -13.14 -32.74 -18.43
CA GLY A 450 -13.38 -33.43 -19.69
C GLY A 450 -14.60 -32.92 -20.45
N GLY A 451 -14.58 -33.02 -21.79
CA GLY A 451 -15.72 -32.67 -22.65
C GLY A 451 -16.78 -33.77 -22.74
N GLY A 452 -18.03 -33.41 -22.98
CA GLY A 452 -19.13 -34.37 -23.11
C GLY A 452 -19.06 -35.19 -24.40
N GLY A 453 -19.49 -36.46 -24.36
CA GLY A 453 -19.59 -37.30 -25.57
C GLY A 453 -20.71 -36.83 -26.48
N GLY A 454 -20.50 -36.87 -27.80
CA GLY A 454 -21.56 -36.56 -28.78
C GLY A 454 -22.70 -37.57 -28.73
N GLY A 455 -23.89 -37.20 -29.18
CA GLY A 455 -25.01 -38.13 -29.31
C GLY A 455 -25.19 -38.68 -30.72
N TYR A 456 -26.15 -39.59 -30.89
CA TYR A 456 -26.54 -40.11 -32.21
C TYR A 456 -28.05 -40.23 -32.35
N ASN A 457 -28.61 -39.66 -33.43
CA ASN A 457 -30.01 -39.79 -33.80
C ASN A 457 -30.14 -40.26 -35.26
N PHE A 458 -30.89 -41.33 -35.52
CA PHE A 458 -31.09 -41.86 -36.88
C PHE A 458 -31.89 -40.93 -37.80
N SER A 459 -32.74 -40.08 -37.22
CA SER A 459 -33.62 -39.16 -37.94
C SER A 459 -32.91 -37.86 -38.33
N ILE A 460 -31.68 -37.63 -37.86
CA ILE A 460 -30.90 -36.41 -38.12
C ILE A 460 -29.49 -36.82 -38.58
N PRO A 461 -29.12 -36.60 -39.86
CA PRO A 461 -27.87 -37.10 -40.43
C PRO A 461 -26.59 -36.39 -39.97
N ALA A 462 -26.63 -35.59 -38.90
CA ALA A 462 -25.46 -34.86 -38.41
C ALA A 462 -24.69 -35.69 -37.36
N ASN A 463 -23.44 -36.05 -37.67
CA ASN A 463 -22.50 -36.56 -36.66
C ASN A 463 -22.30 -35.47 -35.61
N GLN A 464 -22.77 -35.69 -34.39
CA GLN A 464 -22.45 -34.79 -33.29
C GLN A 464 -21.01 -35.04 -32.83
N PHE A 465 -20.15 -34.04 -33.04
CA PHE A 465 -18.82 -34.00 -32.47
C PHE A 465 -18.92 -33.98 -30.94
N GLY A 466 -18.00 -34.65 -30.25
CA GLY A 466 -17.88 -34.49 -28.81
C GLY A 466 -17.51 -33.05 -28.41
N GLY A 467 -17.78 -32.70 -27.16
CA GLY A 467 -17.36 -31.43 -26.58
C GLY A 467 -15.84 -31.36 -26.39
N PHE A 468 -15.29 -30.16 -26.42
CA PHE A 468 -13.88 -29.89 -26.12
C PHE A 468 -13.60 -30.12 -24.64
N GLY A 469 -12.40 -30.62 -24.32
CA GLY A 469 -11.89 -30.61 -22.95
C GLY A 469 -11.56 -29.19 -22.50
N GLY A 470 -11.73 -28.92 -21.21
CA GLY A 470 -11.31 -27.66 -20.59
C GLY A 470 -9.79 -27.58 -20.48
N SER A 471 -9.24 -26.38 -20.66
CA SER A 471 -7.83 -26.11 -20.39
C SER A 471 -7.46 -26.39 -18.94
N GLY A 472 -6.19 -26.72 -18.72
CA GLY A 472 -5.62 -26.87 -17.39
C GLY A 472 -5.46 -25.54 -16.65
N ILE A 473 -4.84 -25.61 -15.48
CA ILE A 473 -4.54 -24.46 -14.64
C ILE A 473 -3.34 -24.77 -13.74
N VAL A 474 -2.53 -23.77 -13.44
CA VAL A 474 -1.50 -23.84 -12.39
C VAL A 474 -1.73 -22.71 -11.40
N ILE A 475 -1.78 -23.04 -10.11
CA ILE A 475 -1.91 -22.07 -9.02
C ILE A 475 -0.76 -22.28 -8.04
N ILE A 476 -0.10 -21.19 -7.67
CA ILE A 476 1.01 -21.15 -6.72
C ILE A 476 0.58 -20.23 -5.59
N ARG A 477 0.65 -20.68 -4.34
CA ARG A 477 0.33 -19.89 -3.15
C ARG A 477 1.50 -19.88 -2.19
N TYR A 478 1.90 -18.72 -1.71
CA TYR A 478 3.08 -18.56 -0.85
C TYR A 478 2.88 -17.43 0.17
N LEU A 479 3.61 -17.50 1.28
CA LEU A 479 3.59 -16.45 2.30
C LEU A 479 4.14 -15.16 1.69
N THR A 480 3.39 -14.07 1.79
CA THR A 480 3.81 -12.76 1.28
C THR A 480 5.08 -12.30 2.03
N PRO A 481 6.20 -12.01 1.34
CA PRO A 481 7.41 -11.49 1.96
C PRO A 481 7.12 -10.17 2.71
N GLN A 482 7.82 -9.91 3.81
CA GLN A 482 7.58 -8.72 4.66
C GLN A 482 8.44 -7.52 4.28
#